data_AF-A0A0W0VJB9-F1
#
_entry.id   AF-A0A0W0VJB9-F1
#
_cell.length_a   1.000
_cell.length_b   1.000
_cell.length_c   1.000
_cell.angle_alpha   90.00
_cell.angle_beta   90.00
_cell.angle_gamma   90.00
#
_symmetry.space_group_name_H-M   'P 1'
#
loop_
_entity.id
_entity.type
_entity.pdbx_description
1 polymer ?
#
loop_
_entity_poly.entity_id
_entity_poly.type
_entity_poly.pdbx_seq_one_letter_code
_entity_poly.pdbx_strand_id
1 'polypeptide(L)'
;MRPVNNVIYNQANISSWNDDLPGLHEQIGSARQSIAEQREHLIPLDNKLQSLNIQISSLQSQIAIAQSAQATHYHYYHRNHYHSHNHHHHDPGILHTISDTLATVNIISLNTQLNSLISERYSLERQREPYLRNVSQLEEKISIAQARIQWIEKHVKEGRQFLQTLADDPSHLLTQLKNKLVNCFTDFEQNHPAGLSPQVRFCLLNLQHRLQDLFTPIATYGMVDPQYQLPTISQSFFDRICYLRLCAFILDIYQRVNEEGKDEQFIDLLIDLVNSTHIDKNKDLPDHLQTGKAAYIHYLDVKTTSQYLCDLTEQQLEEYEAQIFNLAVTNLKRSMHRANTVEVHIENALHLMELEIATKLDQHKLVDYHFYTQVLYDFDKIVKRTAYPNLINHLGTLADHASGTPSLGRKFVGTLLVIAGLLIIGASIAGLAATFGSSSFFSAYGVAFGLSLLQFEISFGALFTFSAIAGSSLTFFGSNTFKSGMRQSLSLELTQIQEDCRSLENSSYFLPEPSAPPMY
;
A
#
# COMPACT_ATOMS: atom_id res chain seq x y z
N MET A 1 -14.46 -15.70 -1.14
CA MET A 1 -14.09 -15.52 0.28
C MET A 1 -12.58 -15.43 0.36
N ARG A 2 -12.00 -14.30 0.77
CA ARG A 2 -10.54 -14.22 0.99
C ARG A 2 -10.20 -15.01 2.25
N PRO A 3 -9.33 -16.05 2.21
CA PRO A 3 -9.17 -16.96 3.34
C PRO A 3 -8.52 -16.26 4.54
N VAL A 4 -9.04 -16.55 5.74
CA VAL A 4 -8.40 -16.20 7.02
C VAL A 4 -7.40 -17.29 7.38
N ASN A 5 -6.21 -16.91 7.82
CA ASN A 5 -5.18 -17.83 8.32
C ASN A 5 -5.02 -17.66 9.83
N ASN A 6 -6.07 -17.99 10.57
CA ASN A 6 -6.09 -17.83 12.02
C ASN A 6 -5.29 -18.96 12.69
N VAL A 7 -4.12 -18.61 13.23
CA VAL A 7 -3.27 -19.56 13.94
C VAL A 7 -3.83 -19.76 15.35
N ILE A 8 -4.33 -20.96 15.63
CA ILE A 8 -4.94 -21.30 16.92
C ILE A 8 -3.88 -21.71 17.92
N TYR A 9 -3.77 -20.95 19.02
CA TYR A 9 -2.87 -21.26 20.11
C TYR A 9 -3.56 -22.14 21.15
N ASN A 10 -3.04 -23.35 21.33
CA ASN A 10 -3.38 -24.28 22.40
C ASN A 10 -2.18 -25.19 22.67
N GLN A 11 -2.17 -25.87 23.80
CA GLN A 11 -1.02 -26.69 24.20
C GLN A 11 -0.74 -27.83 23.20
N ALA A 12 -1.77 -28.45 22.63
CA ALA A 12 -1.60 -29.56 21.67
C ALA A 12 -0.92 -29.11 20.36
N ASN A 13 -1.35 -27.99 19.79
CA ASN A 13 -0.76 -27.39 18.60
C ASN A 13 0.69 -26.97 18.86
N ILE A 14 0.95 -26.31 19.99
CA ILE A 14 2.30 -25.88 20.37
C ILE A 14 3.23 -27.09 20.52
N SER A 15 2.77 -28.17 21.17
CA SER A 15 3.55 -29.40 21.27
C SER A 15 3.81 -30.00 19.87
N SER A 16 2.77 -30.16 19.05
CA SER A 16 2.91 -30.68 17.69
C SER A 16 3.90 -29.87 16.83
N TRP A 17 3.88 -28.53 16.92
CA TRP A 17 4.83 -27.70 16.17
C TRP A 17 6.26 -27.88 16.68
N ASN A 18 6.47 -28.05 18.00
CA ASN A 18 7.81 -28.34 18.53
C ASN A 18 8.30 -29.73 18.09
N ASP A 19 7.40 -30.71 18.03
CA ASP A 19 7.73 -32.07 17.59
C ASP A 19 8.11 -32.13 16.10
N ASP A 20 7.65 -31.17 15.28
CA ASP A 20 8.03 -31.04 13.87
C ASP A 20 9.49 -30.56 13.67
N LEU A 21 10.06 -29.81 14.63
CA LEU A 21 11.36 -29.14 14.46
C LEU A 21 12.51 -30.11 14.16
N PRO A 22 12.71 -31.23 14.89
CA PRO A 22 13.79 -32.17 14.60
C PRO A 22 13.75 -32.69 13.16
N GLY A 23 12.55 -33.02 12.66
CA GLY A 23 12.37 -33.50 11.29
C GLY A 23 12.74 -32.45 10.24
N LEU A 24 12.43 -31.17 10.48
CA LEU A 24 12.81 -30.08 9.59
C LEU A 24 14.34 -29.83 9.58
N HIS A 25 14.98 -29.91 10.74
CA HIS A 25 16.44 -29.82 10.84
C HIS A 25 17.14 -30.98 10.12
N GLU A 26 16.61 -32.21 10.25
CA GLU A 26 17.11 -33.37 9.52
C GLU A 26 16.95 -33.21 8.00
N GLN A 27 15.80 -32.72 7.53
CA GLN A 27 15.58 -32.42 6.11
C GLN A 27 16.59 -31.42 5.55
N ILE A 28 16.88 -30.35 6.30
CA ILE A 28 17.91 -29.37 5.91
C ILE A 28 19.30 -30.02 5.88
N GLY A 29 19.64 -30.82 6.89
CA GLY A 29 20.92 -31.54 6.96
C GLY A 29 21.13 -32.47 5.77
N SER A 30 20.14 -33.31 5.47
CA SER A 30 20.12 -34.23 4.34
C SER A 30 20.21 -33.50 3.00
N ALA A 31 19.40 -32.44 2.80
CA ALA A 31 19.45 -31.66 1.57
C ALA A 31 20.81 -30.96 1.35
N ARG A 32 21.44 -30.45 2.42
CA ARG A 32 22.78 -29.86 2.35
C ARG A 32 23.84 -30.89 1.98
N GLN A 33 23.76 -32.10 2.53
CA GLN A 33 24.65 -33.19 2.15
C GLN A 33 24.47 -33.55 0.68
N SER A 34 23.25 -33.73 0.20
CA SER A 34 22.99 -34.02 -1.21
C SER A 34 23.46 -32.90 -2.14
N ILE A 35 23.32 -31.62 -1.75
CA ILE A 35 23.90 -30.50 -2.53
C ILE A 35 25.43 -30.64 -2.62
N ALA A 36 26.11 -30.99 -1.53
CA ALA A 36 27.55 -31.20 -1.54
C ALA A 36 27.93 -32.32 -2.53
N GLU A 37 27.23 -33.45 -2.50
CA GLU A 37 27.42 -34.56 -3.44
C GLU A 37 27.17 -34.14 -4.91
N GLN A 38 26.11 -33.37 -5.20
CA GLN A 38 25.88 -32.85 -6.56
C GLN A 38 27.00 -31.90 -7.00
N ARG A 39 27.53 -31.08 -6.09
CA ARG A 39 28.62 -30.14 -6.37
C ARG A 39 29.93 -30.86 -6.65
N GLU A 40 30.20 -31.98 -5.99
CA GLU A 40 31.36 -32.83 -6.30
C GLU A 40 31.34 -33.34 -7.75
N HIS A 41 30.17 -33.68 -8.29
CA HIS A 41 30.02 -34.05 -9.70
C HIS A 41 30.12 -32.88 -10.68
N LEU A 42 29.75 -31.66 -10.25
CA LEU A 42 29.85 -30.46 -11.08
C LEU A 42 31.29 -29.98 -11.27
N ILE A 43 32.12 -30.04 -10.23
CA ILE A 43 33.52 -29.57 -10.28
C ILE A 43 34.31 -30.10 -11.50
N PRO A 44 34.37 -31.41 -11.79
CA PRO A 44 35.10 -31.90 -12.96
C PRO A 44 34.49 -31.45 -14.29
N LEU A 45 33.16 -31.31 -14.37
CA LEU A 45 32.47 -30.83 -15.56
C LEU A 45 32.76 -29.33 -15.82
N ASP A 46 32.79 -28.53 -14.76
CA ASP A 46 33.10 -27.10 -14.79
C ASP A 46 34.54 -26.86 -15.24
N ASN A 47 35.48 -27.61 -14.66
CA ASN A 47 36.90 -27.56 -15.04
C ASN A 47 37.08 -27.93 -16.53
N LYS A 48 36.39 -28.96 -17.00
CA LYS A 48 36.46 -29.39 -18.40
C LYS A 48 35.85 -28.35 -19.34
N LEU A 49 34.71 -27.75 -18.99
CA LEU A 49 34.12 -26.64 -19.75
C LEU A 49 35.04 -25.42 -19.82
N GLN A 50 35.68 -25.05 -18.70
CA GLN A 50 36.63 -23.94 -18.68
C GLN A 50 37.81 -24.20 -19.63
N SER A 51 38.38 -25.40 -19.59
CA SER A 51 39.43 -25.81 -20.52
C SER A 51 38.98 -25.76 -21.98
N LEU A 52 37.78 -26.27 -22.29
CA LEU A 52 37.23 -26.23 -23.65
C LEU A 52 37.00 -24.80 -24.13
N ASN A 53 36.47 -23.91 -23.28
CA ASN A 53 36.26 -22.51 -23.64
C ASN A 53 37.59 -21.81 -23.98
N ILE A 54 38.66 -22.07 -23.23
CA ILE A 54 40.01 -21.56 -23.55
C ILE A 54 40.49 -22.08 -24.90
N GLN A 55 40.32 -23.38 -25.18
CA GLN A 55 40.73 -23.98 -26.46
C GLN A 55 39.92 -23.43 -27.64
N ILE A 56 38.60 -23.28 -27.48
CA ILE A 56 37.70 -22.65 -28.45
C ILE A 56 38.16 -21.22 -28.76
N SER A 57 38.39 -20.39 -27.73
CA SER A 57 38.85 -19.01 -27.92
C SER A 57 40.23 -18.94 -28.60
N SER A 58 41.14 -19.86 -28.28
CA SER A 58 42.44 -19.97 -28.95
C SER A 58 42.27 -20.32 -30.43
N LEU A 59 41.45 -21.33 -30.77
CA LEU A 59 41.19 -21.71 -32.16
C LEU A 59 40.49 -20.60 -32.95
N GLN A 60 39.52 -19.90 -32.35
CA GLN A 60 38.88 -18.74 -32.97
C GLN A 60 39.90 -17.64 -33.30
N SER A 61 40.86 -17.39 -32.40
CA SER A 61 41.94 -16.44 -32.63
C SER A 61 42.87 -16.89 -33.77
N GLN A 62 43.24 -18.18 -33.82
CA GLN A 62 44.06 -18.74 -34.90
C GLN A 62 43.35 -18.67 -36.26
N ILE A 63 42.05 -18.94 -36.31
CA ILE A 63 41.23 -18.81 -37.52
C ILE A 63 41.20 -17.35 -37.98
N ALA A 64 40.96 -16.39 -37.08
CA ALA A 64 40.96 -14.97 -37.41
C ALA A 64 42.31 -14.49 -37.98
N ILE A 65 43.42 -14.93 -37.37
CA ILE A 65 44.78 -14.64 -37.87
C ILE A 65 44.97 -15.25 -39.26
N ALA A 66 44.63 -16.53 -39.46
CA ALA A 66 44.78 -17.22 -40.74
C ALA A 66 43.94 -16.56 -41.86
N GLN A 67 42.71 -16.15 -41.56
CA GLN A 67 41.83 -15.42 -42.48
C GLN A 67 42.38 -14.03 -42.82
N SER A 68 42.94 -13.30 -41.85
CA SER A 68 43.57 -12.00 -42.08
C SER A 68 44.85 -12.11 -42.92
N ALA A 69 45.64 -13.16 -42.71
CA ALA A 69 46.82 -13.47 -43.51
C ALA A 69 46.44 -13.81 -44.97
N GLN A 70 45.34 -14.53 -45.18
CA GLN A 70 44.82 -14.82 -46.51
C GLN A 70 44.31 -13.55 -47.21
N ALA A 71 43.54 -12.70 -46.50
CA ALA A 71 43.04 -11.43 -47.05
C ALA A 71 44.17 -10.45 -47.40
N THR A 72 45.21 -10.37 -46.56
CA THR A 72 46.39 -9.52 -46.83
C THR A 72 47.23 -10.06 -47.98
N HIS A 73 47.32 -11.38 -48.17
CA HIS A 73 47.93 -11.99 -49.36
C HIS A 73 47.19 -11.54 -50.63
N TYR A 74 45.85 -11.57 -50.66
CA TYR A 74 45.07 -11.09 -51.82
C TYR A 74 45.19 -9.57 -52.07
N HIS A 75 45.42 -8.74 -51.04
CA HIS A 75 45.53 -7.29 -51.17
C HIS A 75 46.93 -6.77 -51.52
N TYR A 76 48.01 -7.47 -51.15
CA TYR A 76 49.38 -7.04 -51.46
C TYR A 76 49.71 -7.13 -52.96
N TYR A 77 49.03 -8.01 -53.70
CA TYR A 77 49.24 -8.18 -55.15
C TYR A 77 48.47 -7.18 -56.03
N HIS A 78 47.53 -6.41 -55.47
CA HIS A 78 46.81 -5.36 -56.23
C HIS A 78 47.37 -3.95 -56.01
N ARG A 79 48.35 -3.75 -55.12
CA ARG A 79 48.83 -2.40 -54.73
C ARG A 79 50.19 -1.99 -55.29
N ASN A 80 50.90 -2.86 -55.99
CA ASN A 80 52.17 -2.55 -56.66
C ASN A 80 52.02 -2.39 -58.19
N HIS A 81 51.06 -1.57 -58.63
CA HIS A 81 51.02 -1.06 -60.01
C HIS A 81 51.05 0.47 -60.01
N TYR A 82 52.26 1.02 -59.86
CA TYR A 82 52.59 2.31 -60.46
C TYR A 82 53.76 2.12 -61.42
N HIS A 83 53.43 2.31 -62.71
CA HIS A 83 54.28 2.47 -63.89
C HIS A 83 55.20 1.32 -64.32
N SER A 84 54.79 0.61 -65.39
CA SER A 84 55.57 0.47 -66.63
C SER A 84 54.91 -0.54 -67.57
N HIS A 85 54.81 -0.18 -68.85
CA HIS A 85 54.37 -1.03 -69.95
C HIS A 85 55.20 -2.31 -70.07
N ASN A 86 54.55 -3.47 -70.17
CA ASN A 86 54.69 -4.45 -71.25
C ASN A 86 54.10 -5.80 -70.85
N HIS A 87 53.42 -6.41 -71.82
CA HIS A 87 52.75 -7.69 -71.73
C HIS A 87 53.70 -8.84 -71.44
N HIS A 88 53.57 -9.48 -70.27
CA HIS A 88 53.92 -10.88 -70.09
C HIS A 88 52.89 -11.57 -69.20
N HIS A 89 52.13 -12.49 -69.80
CA HIS A 89 51.30 -13.46 -69.09
C HIS A 89 52.23 -14.39 -68.31
N HIS A 90 52.47 -14.09 -67.04
CA HIS A 90 53.00 -15.09 -66.12
C HIS A 90 51.83 -15.94 -65.64
N ASP A 91 51.80 -17.17 -66.14
CA ASP A 91 51.07 -18.30 -65.60
C ASP A 91 51.17 -18.28 -64.06
N PRO A 92 50.06 -18.33 -63.29
CA PRO A 92 50.13 -18.37 -61.84
C PRO A 92 50.88 -19.65 -61.46
N GLY A 93 52.15 -19.50 -61.13
CA GLY A 93 53.04 -20.63 -60.88
C GLY A 93 52.42 -21.60 -59.88
N ILE A 94 52.62 -22.90 -60.13
CA ILE A 94 52.16 -24.04 -59.31
C ILE A 94 52.35 -23.80 -57.80
N LEU A 95 53.37 -23.05 -57.40
CA LEU A 95 53.64 -22.68 -56.01
C LEU A 95 52.57 -21.77 -55.37
N HIS A 96 51.90 -20.90 -56.13
CA HIS A 96 50.82 -20.02 -55.65
C HIS A 96 49.52 -20.77 -55.42
N THR A 97 49.13 -21.63 -56.37
CA THR A 97 47.98 -22.52 -56.21
C THR A 97 48.19 -23.50 -55.06
N ILE A 98 49.42 -23.98 -54.84
CA ILE A 98 49.79 -24.80 -53.67
C ILE A 98 49.70 -23.99 -52.37
N SER A 99 50.20 -22.75 -52.31
CA SER A 99 50.13 -21.90 -51.11
C SER A 99 48.68 -21.58 -50.70
N ASP A 100 47.83 -21.21 -51.66
CA ASP A 100 46.42 -20.89 -51.41
C ASP A 100 45.60 -22.14 -51.02
N THR A 101 45.88 -23.29 -51.63
CA THR A 101 45.25 -24.56 -51.21
C THR A 101 45.70 -24.98 -49.82
N LEU A 102 46.99 -24.84 -49.47
CA LEU A 102 47.48 -25.14 -48.11
C LEU A 102 46.88 -24.21 -47.05
N ALA A 103 46.75 -22.91 -47.34
CA ALA A 103 46.10 -21.96 -46.43
C ALA A 103 44.61 -22.28 -46.23
N THR A 104 43.91 -22.62 -47.33
CA THR A 104 42.50 -23.03 -47.29
C THR A 104 42.30 -24.34 -46.52
N VAL A 105 43.16 -25.33 -46.75
CA VAL A 105 43.14 -26.61 -46.01
C VAL A 105 43.41 -26.40 -44.51
N ASN A 106 44.31 -25.48 -44.16
CA ASN A 106 44.57 -25.13 -42.75
C ASN A 106 43.33 -24.51 -42.09
N ILE A 107 42.66 -23.55 -42.74
CA ILE A 107 41.43 -22.93 -42.23
C ILE A 107 40.31 -23.97 -42.09
N ILE A 108 40.15 -24.88 -43.05
CA ILE A 108 39.17 -25.97 -42.97
C ILE A 108 39.47 -26.87 -41.75
N SER A 109 40.74 -27.26 -41.56
CA SER A 109 41.15 -28.08 -40.41
C SER A 109 40.84 -27.40 -39.07
N LEU A 110 41.19 -26.12 -38.93
CA LEU A 110 40.91 -25.33 -37.72
C LEU A 110 39.39 -25.21 -37.46
N ASN A 111 38.59 -25.00 -38.51
CA ASN A 111 37.13 -24.95 -38.39
C ASN A 111 36.53 -26.31 -37.98
N THR A 112 37.05 -27.43 -38.50
CA THR A 112 36.63 -28.77 -38.08
C THR A 112 36.95 -29.02 -36.60
N GLN A 113 38.15 -28.63 -36.14
CA GLN A 113 38.53 -28.73 -34.72
C GLN A 113 37.64 -27.85 -33.84
N LEU A 114 37.37 -26.61 -34.25
CA LEU A 114 36.47 -25.70 -33.53
C LEU A 114 35.06 -26.29 -33.39
N ASN A 115 34.50 -26.82 -34.48
CA ASN A 115 33.17 -27.45 -34.46
C ASN A 115 33.13 -28.68 -33.53
N SER A 116 34.21 -29.46 -33.48
CA SER A 116 34.34 -30.59 -32.55
C SER A 116 34.30 -30.12 -31.08
N LEU A 117 35.09 -29.10 -30.73
CA LEU A 117 35.10 -28.56 -29.36
C LEU A 117 33.78 -27.91 -28.96
N ILE A 118 33.12 -27.21 -29.89
CA ILE A 118 31.78 -26.63 -29.68
C ILE A 118 30.77 -27.74 -29.38
N SER A 119 30.81 -28.84 -30.15
CA SER A 119 29.94 -30.01 -29.91
C SER A 119 30.20 -30.64 -28.54
N GLU A 120 31.47 -30.78 -28.14
CA GLU A 120 31.85 -31.30 -26.82
C GLU A 120 31.39 -30.37 -25.69
N ARG A 121 31.51 -29.05 -25.86
CA ARG A 121 30.98 -28.06 -24.92
C ARG A 121 29.48 -28.25 -24.71
N TYR A 122 28.70 -28.34 -25.79
CA TYR A 122 27.25 -28.57 -25.70
C TYR A 122 26.90 -29.90 -25.02
N SER A 123 27.70 -30.95 -25.23
CA SER A 123 27.51 -32.24 -24.54
C SER A 123 27.73 -32.10 -23.04
N LEU A 124 28.79 -31.41 -22.62
CA LEU A 124 29.08 -31.18 -21.20
C LEU A 124 28.05 -30.27 -20.53
N GLU A 125 27.58 -29.23 -21.22
CA GLU A 125 26.49 -28.39 -20.73
C GLU A 125 25.23 -29.22 -20.43
N ARG A 126 24.85 -30.14 -21.33
CA ARG A 126 23.72 -31.07 -21.09
C ARG A 126 23.98 -32.03 -19.93
N GLN A 127 25.22 -32.47 -19.72
CA GLN A 127 25.58 -33.35 -18.60
C GLN A 127 25.53 -32.61 -17.25
N ARG A 128 25.81 -31.30 -17.22
CA ARG A 128 25.72 -30.47 -15.99
C ARG A 128 24.29 -30.14 -15.58
N GLU A 129 23.42 -29.94 -16.56
CA GLU A 129 22.03 -29.51 -16.35
C GLU A 129 21.25 -30.31 -15.28
N PRO A 130 21.29 -31.66 -15.22
CA PRO A 130 20.60 -32.39 -14.16
C PRO A 130 21.13 -32.07 -12.76
N TYR A 131 22.44 -31.94 -12.58
CA TYR A 131 23.04 -31.61 -11.28
C TYR A 131 22.67 -30.19 -10.83
N LEU A 132 22.69 -29.21 -11.73
CA LEU A 132 22.28 -27.84 -11.43
C LEU A 132 20.80 -27.76 -11.05
N ARG A 133 19.93 -28.50 -11.75
CA ARG A 133 18.51 -28.60 -11.40
C ARG A 133 18.29 -29.21 -10.02
N ASN A 134 19.00 -30.30 -9.70
CA ASN A 134 18.92 -30.94 -8.38
C ASN A 134 19.37 -30.00 -7.26
N VAL A 135 20.48 -29.27 -7.45
CA VAL A 135 20.95 -28.27 -6.47
C VAL A 135 19.88 -27.22 -6.23
N SER A 136 19.31 -26.64 -7.30
CA SER A 136 18.25 -25.62 -7.18
C SER A 136 17.02 -26.13 -6.42
N GLN A 137 16.55 -27.35 -6.72
CA GLN A 137 15.42 -27.96 -6.00
C GLN A 137 15.71 -28.23 -4.52
N LEU A 138 16.95 -28.62 -4.19
CA LEU A 138 17.36 -28.85 -2.80
C LEU A 138 17.52 -27.53 -2.04
N GLU A 139 18.00 -26.48 -2.69
CA GLU A 139 18.08 -25.13 -2.12
C GLU A 139 16.68 -24.57 -1.84
N GLU A 140 15.71 -24.80 -2.72
CA GLU A 140 14.30 -24.46 -2.50
C GLU A 140 13.72 -25.22 -1.29
N LYS A 141 13.96 -26.54 -1.19
CA LYS A 141 13.54 -27.34 -0.03
C LYS A 141 14.12 -26.81 1.28
N ILE A 142 15.40 -26.43 1.29
CA ILE A 142 16.05 -25.82 2.46
C ILE A 142 15.35 -24.52 2.83
N SER A 143 15.08 -23.65 1.85
CA SER A 143 14.41 -22.37 2.06
C SER A 143 13.02 -22.54 2.67
N ILE A 144 12.21 -23.46 2.15
CA ILE A 144 10.88 -23.78 2.67
C ILE A 144 10.96 -24.32 4.10
N ALA A 145 11.88 -25.26 4.37
CA ALA A 145 12.06 -25.82 5.71
C ALA A 145 12.53 -24.75 6.72
N GLN A 146 13.44 -23.86 6.32
CA GLN A 146 13.90 -22.75 7.14
C GLN A 146 12.77 -21.76 7.45
N ALA A 147 11.95 -21.39 6.46
CA ALA A 147 10.78 -20.54 6.67
C ALA A 147 9.78 -21.20 7.64
N ARG A 148 9.59 -22.52 7.55
CA ARG A 148 8.74 -23.28 8.48
C ARG A 148 9.31 -23.29 9.90
N ILE A 149 10.63 -23.49 10.08
CA ILE A 149 11.29 -23.41 11.40
C ILE A 149 11.07 -22.01 12.01
N GLN A 150 11.35 -20.94 11.26
CA GLN A 150 11.15 -19.57 11.75
C GLN A 150 9.69 -19.30 12.14
N TRP A 151 8.75 -19.80 11.34
CA TRP A 151 7.32 -19.72 11.65
C TRP A 151 7.01 -20.46 12.97
N ILE A 152 7.51 -21.68 13.16
CA ILE A 152 7.28 -22.47 14.38
C ILE A 152 7.87 -21.75 15.60
N GLU A 153 9.12 -21.32 15.53
CA GLU A 153 9.81 -20.64 16.65
C GLU A 153 9.05 -19.38 17.08
N LYS A 154 8.58 -18.58 16.11
CA LYS A 154 7.74 -17.40 16.37
C LYS A 154 6.43 -17.80 17.07
N HIS A 155 5.67 -18.71 16.49
CA HIS A 155 4.32 -19.03 16.97
C HIS A 155 4.31 -19.87 18.25
N VAL A 156 5.35 -20.66 18.54
CA VAL A 156 5.52 -21.33 19.84
C VAL A 156 5.75 -20.29 20.94
N LYS A 157 6.60 -19.29 20.69
CA LYS A 157 6.85 -18.20 21.65
C LYS A 157 5.60 -17.37 21.89
N GLU A 158 4.98 -16.87 20.83
CA GLU A 158 3.76 -16.06 20.89
C GLU A 158 2.59 -16.85 21.51
N GLY A 159 2.43 -18.11 21.13
CA GLY A 159 1.38 -18.97 21.67
C GLY A 159 1.51 -19.23 23.17
N ARG A 160 2.73 -19.48 23.67
CA ARG A 160 2.96 -19.62 25.12
C ARG A 160 2.65 -18.33 25.87
N GLN A 161 3.10 -17.18 25.34
CA GLN A 161 2.82 -15.88 25.94
C GLN A 161 1.32 -15.57 25.95
N PHE A 162 0.61 -15.87 24.86
CA PHE A 162 -0.83 -15.71 24.75
C PHE A 162 -1.57 -16.57 25.79
N LEU A 163 -1.28 -17.87 25.86
CA LEU A 163 -1.93 -18.78 26.82
C LEU A 163 -1.66 -18.37 28.28
N GLN A 164 -0.43 -17.95 28.57
CA GLN A 164 -0.09 -17.44 29.90
C GLN A 164 -0.86 -16.15 30.23
N THR A 165 -0.92 -15.20 29.30
CA THR A 165 -1.65 -13.94 29.51
C THR A 165 -3.15 -14.20 29.68
N LEU A 166 -3.72 -15.14 28.91
CA LEU A 166 -5.12 -15.53 29.03
C LEU A 166 -5.43 -16.18 30.39
N ALA A 167 -4.46 -16.91 30.97
CA ALA A 167 -4.56 -17.49 32.29
C ALA A 167 -4.45 -16.43 33.39
N ASP A 168 -3.40 -15.61 33.35
CA ASP A 168 -2.97 -14.73 34.45
C ASP A 168 -3.64 -13.35 34.41
N ASP A 169 -3.81 -12.76 33.23
CA ASP A 169 -4.37 -11.41 33.02
C ASP A 169 -5.18 -11.31 31.70
N PRO A 170 -6.35 -11.96 31.61
CA PRO A 170 -7.21 -11.90 30.43
C PRO A 170 -7.71 -10.47 30.11
N SER A 171 -7.75 -9.58 31.11
CA SER A 171 -8.13 -8.17 30.94
C SER A 171 -7.17 -7.44 30.00
N HIS A 172 -5.89 -7.82 30.00
CA HIS A 172 -4.87 -7.28 29.11
C HIS A 172 -5.16 -7.63 27.65
N LEU A 173 -5.42 -8.90 27.35
CA LEU A 173 -5.75 -9.35 25.98
C LEU A 173 -7.02 -8.69 25.47
N LEU A 174 -8.05 -8.60 26.33
CA LEU A 174 -9.29 -7.91 26.01
C LEU A 174 -9.06 -6.44 25.65
N THR A 175 -8.30 -5.73 26.48
CA THR A 175 -8.00 -4.31 26.27
C THR A 175 -7.14 -4.10 25.01
N GLN A 176 -6.14 -4.96 24.79
CA GLN A 176 -5.31 -4.91 23.59
C GLN A 176 -6.14 -5.10 22.31
N LEU A 177 -7.00 -6.13 22.27
CA LEU A 177 -7.84 -6.40 21.10
C LEU A 177 -8.87 -5.29 20.88
N LYS A 178 -9.49 -4.79 21.96
CA LYS A 178 -10.41 -3.64 21.90
C LYS A 178 -9.73 -2.42 21.30
N ASN A 179 -8.55 -2.06 21.81
CA ASN A 179 -7.81 -0.88 21.36
C ASN A 179 -7.36 -1.06 19.90
N LYS A 180 -6.88 -2.25 19.53
CA LYS A 180 -6.51 -2.56 18.14
C LYS A 180 -7.70 -2.37 17.20
N LEU A 181 -8.87 -2.92 17.55
CA LEU A 181 -10.11 -2.76 16.77
C LEU A 181 -10.51 -1.29 16.62
N VAL A 182 -10.56 -0.55 17.73
CA VAL A 182 -10.93 0.88 17.73
C VAL A 182 -9.97 1.69 16.86
N ASN A 183 -8.66 1.51 17.05
CA ASN A 183 -7.65 2.22 16.28
C ASN A 183 -7.76 1.89 14.79
N CYS A 184 -7.83 0.60 14.42
CA CYS A 184 -7.98 0.20 13.03
C CYS A 184 -9.23 0.80 12.38
N PHE A 185 -10.38 0.80 13.07
CA PHE A 185 -11.62 1.35 12.51
C PHE A 185 -11.57 2.87 12.41
N THR A 186 -11.03 3.56 13.42
CA THR A 186 -10.85 5.01 13.38
C THR A 186 -9.87 5.44 12.29
N ASP A 187 -8.74 4.76 12.16
CA ASP A 187 -7.75 5.03 11.11
C ASP A 187 -8.33 4.76 9.72
N PHE A 188 -9.11 3.69 9.56
CA PHE A 188 -9.77 3.38 8.30
C PHE A 188 -10.79 4.47 7.93
N GLU A 189 -11.66 4.84 8.88
CA GLU A 189 -12.70 5.84 8.71
C GLU A 189 -12.11 7.22 8.33
N GLN A 190 -11.01 7.63 8.97
CA GLN A 190 -10.33 8.90 8.66
C GLN A 190 -9.70 8.95 7.27
N ASN A 191 -9.31 7.80 6.72
CA ASN A 191 -8.68 7.71 5.40
C ASN A 191 -9.68 7.40 4.27
N HIS A 192 -10.91 7.01 4.62
CA HIS A 192 -11.97 6.62 3.67
C HIS A 192 -13.29 7.30 4.02
N PRO A 193 -13.38 8.64 3.90
CA PRO A 193 -14.52 9.40 4.42
C PRO A 193 -15.83 9.18 3.65
N ALA A 194 -15.78 8.67 2.42
CA ALA A 194 -16.95 8.59 1.54
C ALA A 194 -16.93 7.34 0.66
N GLY A 195 -18.12 6.93 0.19
CA GLY A 195 -18.26 5.84 -0.78
C GLY A 195 -18.10 4.44 -0.18
N LEU A 196 -18.26 4.33 1.14
CA LEU A 196 -18.20 3.07 1.88
C LEU A 196 -19.45 2.21 1.64
N SER A 197 -19.28 0.89 1.63
CA SER A 197 -20.42 -0.02 1.53
C SER A 197 -21.33 0.05 2.77
N PRO A 198 -22.62 -0.32 2.64
CA PRO A 198 -23.53 -0.43 3.78
C PRO A 198 -22.99 -1.29 4.93
N GLN A 199 -22.34 -2.43 4.68
CA GLN A 199 -21.79 -3.25 5.76
C GLN A 199 -20.61 -2.57 6.45
N VAL A 200 -19.72 -1.90 5.70
CA VAL A 200 -18.61 -1.15 6.31
C VAL A 200 -19.13 0.00 7.16
N ARG A 201 -20.09 0.80 6.63
CA ARG A 201 -20.72 1.88 7.41
C ARG A 201 -21.40 1.36 8.66
N PHE A 202 -22.14 0.24 8.55
CA PHE A 202 -22.72 -0.43 9.71
C PHE A 202 -21.63 -0.83 10.70
N CYS A 203 -20.45 -1.29 10.29
CA CYS A 203 -19.35 -1.70 11.18
C CYS A 203 -18.64 -0.51 11.87
N LEU A 204 -18.65 0.68 11.27
CA LEU A 204 -18.09 1.89 11.90
C LEU A 204 -19.10 2.53 12.87
N LEU A 205 -20.39 2.50 12.53
CA LEU A 205 -21.46 3.17 13.26
C LEU A 205 -21.57 2.72 14.73
N ASN A 206 -21.56 3.64 15.70
CA ASN A 206 -21.75 3.31 17.11
C ASN A 206 -20.81 2.21 17.65
N LEU A 207 -19.59 2.08 17.11
CA LEU A 207 -18.62 1.08 17.55
C LEU A 207 -18.46 1.06 19.08
N GLN A 208 -18.36 2.24 19.71
CA GLN A 208 -18.21 2.35 21.16
C GLN A 208 -19.40 1.78 21.95
N HIS A 209 -20.63 2.02 21.51
CA HIS A 209 -21.83 1.46 22.16
C HIS A 209 -21.89 -0.06 21.99
N ARG A 210 -21.53 -0.57 20.81
CA ARG A 210 -21.44 -2.02 20.59
C ARG A 210 -20.39 -2.68 21.48
N LEU A 211 -19.22 -2.06 21.64
CA LEU A 211 -18.20 -2.55 22.56
C LEU A 211 -18.68 -2.53 24.01
N GLN A 212 -19.40 -1.49 24.43
CA GLN A 212 -20.00 -1.41 25.76
C GLN A 212 -21.01 -2.55 26.00
N ASP A 213 -21.88 -2.82 25.04
CA ASP A 213 -22.86 -3.90 25.12
C ASP A 213 -22.18 -5.27 25.22
N LEU A 214 -21.13 -5.52 24.42
CA LEU A 214 -20.37 -6.78 24.46
C LEU A 214 -19.78 -7.06 25.85
N PHE A 215 -19.41 -6.02 26.60
CA PHE A 215 -18.81 -6.14 27.93
C PHE A 215 -19.82 -6.02 29.07
N THR A 216 -21.12 -5.98 28.76
CA THR A 216 -22.17 -5.92 29.78
C THR A 216 -22.42 -7.31 30.40
N PRO A 217 -22.49 -7.43 31.73
CA PRO A 217 -22.87 -8.68 32.39
C PRO A 217 -24.30 -9.08 32.05
N ILE A 218 -24.53 -10.37 31.76
CA ILE A 218 -25.89 -10.90 31.53
C ILE A 218 -26.38 -11.57 32.82
N ALA A 219 -27.63 -11.31 33.22
CA ALA A 219 -28.23 -11.83 34.46
C ALA A 219 -28.19 -13.37 34.59
N THR A 220 -28.06 -14.11 33.49
CA THR A 220 -27.98 -15.58 33.45
C THR A 220 -26.73 -16.16 34.11
N TYR A 221 -25.70 -15.34 34.37
CA TYR A 221 -24.51 -15.76 35.10
C TYR A 221 -24.74 -15.86 36.63
N GLY A 222 -25.93 -15.49 37.13
CA GLY A 222 -26.25 -15.39 38.56
C GLY A 222 -27.57 -16.02 39.00
N MET A 223 -28.14 -16.98 38.28
CA MET A 223 -29.35 -17.70 38.72
C MET A 223 -29.00 -19.08 39.29
N VAL A 224 -28.44 -19.07 40.50
CA VAL A 224 -28.47 -20.23 41.41
C VAL A 224 -29.21 -19.76 42.67
N ASP A 225 -30.25 -20.51 43.03
CA ASP A 225 -31.01 -20.54 44.29
C ASP A 225 -30.70 -19.44 45.36
N PRO A 226 -31.68 -18.61 45.78
CA PRO A 226 -31.52 -17.58 46.82
C PRO A 226 -30.98 -18.07 48.18
N GLN A 227 -30.94 -19.38 48.43
CA GLN A 227 -30.42 -19.96 49.67
C GLN A 227 -28.92 -20.33 49.65
N TYR A 228 -28.24 -20.23 48.51
CA TYR A 228 -26.80 -20.46 48.40
C TYR A 228 -26.09 -19.16 48.02
N GLN A 229 -25.14 -18.72 48.85
CA GLN A 229 -24.25 -17.61 48.50
C GLN A 229 -23.58 -17.91 47.15
N LEU A 230 -23.79 -17.04 46.17
CA LEU A 230 -23.22 -17.15 44.82
C LEU A 230 -21.71 -17.41 44.90
N PRO A 231 -21.15 -18.33 44.09
CA PRO A 231 -19.74 -18.21 43.73
C PRO A 231 -19.63 -16.89 42.97
N THR A 232 -19.00 -15.90 43.60
CA THR A 232 -18.66 -14.64 42.93
C THR A 232 -17.85 -15.00 41.70
N ILE A 233 -18.39 -14.76 40.51
CA ILE A 233 -17.64 -14.96 39.28
C ILE A 233 -16.39 -14.10 39.39
N SER A 234 -15.22 -14.74 39.34
CA SER A 234 -13.96 -14.00 39.36
C SER A 234 -13.90 -13.05 38.17
N GLN A 235 -13.36 -11.85 38.37
CA GLN A 235 -13.19 -10.87 37.30
C GLN A 235 -12.46 -11.47 36.08
N SER A 236 -11.42 -12.28 36.34
CA SER A 236 -10.66 -13.00 35.31
C SER A 236 -11.55 -13.90 34.43
N PHE A 237 -12.50 -14.64 35.02
CA PHE A 237 -13.44 -15.46 34.25
C PHE A 237 -14.39 -14.61 33.40
N PHE A 238 -14.85 -13.48 33.93
CA PHE A 238 -15.70 -12.55 33.18
C PHE A 238 -14.95 -11.91 32.00
N ASP A 239 -13.69 -11.51 32.20
CA ASP A 239 -12.84 -10.93 31.16
C ASP A 239 -12.58 -11.92 30.02
N ARG A 240 -12.42 -13.22 30.33
CA ARG A 240 -12.33 -14.30 29.35
C ARG A 240 -13.60 -14.42 28.49
N ILE A 241 -14.79 -14.32 29.10
CA ILE A 241 -16.06 -14.28 28.37
C ILE A 241 -16.12 -13.05 27.47
N CYS A 242 -15.74 -11.87 27.97
CA CYS A 242 -15.71 -10.65 27.18
C CYS A 242 -14.73 -10.74 25.99
N TYR A 243 -13.58 -11.38 26.20
CA TYR A 243 -12.62 -11.66 25.14
C TYR A 243 -13.22 -12.55 24.05
N LEU A 244 -13.88 -13.65 24.42
CA LEU A 244 -14.58 -14.53 23.49
C LEU A 244 -15.67 -13.80 22.69
N ARG A 245 -16.47 -12.96 23.35
CA ARG A 245 -17.50 -12.13 22.71
C ARG A 245 -16.90 -11.19 21.68
N LEU A 246 -15.79 -10.53 22.02
CA LEU A 246 -15.09 -9.63 21.10
C LEU A 246 -14.53 -10.37 19.88
N CYS A 247 -13.93 -11.55 20.09
CA CYS A 247 -13.44 -12.40 18.99
C CYS A 247 -14.57 -12.79 18.03
N ALA A 248 -15.70 -13.25 18.57
CA ALA A 248 -16.86 -13.63 17.78
C ALA A 248 -17.49 -12.42 17.06
N PHE A 249 -17.53 -11.24 17.69
CA PHE A 249 -17.99 -10.00 17.08
C PHE A 249 -17.14 -9.59 15.86
N ILE A 250 -15.81 -9.60 16.00
CA ILE A 250 -14.88 -9.28 14.89
C ILE A 250 -15.10 -10.24 13.72
N LEU A 251 -15.28 -11.53 14.01
CA LEU A 251 -15.51 -12.51 12.96
C LEU A 251 -16.90 -12.39 12.31
N ASP A 252 -17.93 -12.04 13.07
CA ASP A 252 -19.28 -11.76 12.56
C ASP A 252 -19.28 -10.54 11.63
N ILE A 253 -18.48 -9.52 11.94
CA ILE A 253 -18.23 -8.38 11.03
C ILE A 253 -17.51 -8.85 9.76
N TYR A 254 -16.39 -9.58 9.91
CA TYR A 254 -15.63 -10.09 8.77
C TYR A 254 -16.50 -10.91 7.80
N GLN A 255 -17.33 -11.81 8.31
CA GLN A 255 -18.20 -12.63 7.48
C GLN A 255 -19.17 -11.77 6.66
N ARG A 256 -19.84 -10.81 7.28
CA ARG A 256 -20.81 -9.93 6.61
C ARG A 256 -20.16 -9.04 5.56
N VAL A 257 -19.04 -8.38 5.87
CA VAL A 257 -18.35 -7.52 4.88
C VAL A 257 -17.78 -8.37 3.75
N ASN A 258 -17.15 -9.50 4.05
CA ASN A 258 -16.60 -10.36 3.00
C ASN A 258 -17.70 -10.98 2.12
N GLU A 259 -18.90 -11.26 2.66
CA GLU A 259 -20.06 -11.71 1.87
C GLU A 259 -20.55 -10.62 0.92
N GLU A 260 -20.54 -9.35 1.33
CA GLU A 260 -20.83 -8.23 0.44
C GLU A 260 -19.78 -8.09 -0.68
N GLY A 261 -18.51 -8.42 -0.38
CA GLY A 261 -17.43 -8.45 -1.37
C GLY A 261 -17.03 -7.08 -1.89
N LYS A 262 -17.35 -6.01 -1.16
CA LYS A 262 -16.94 -4.63 -1.40
C LYS A 262 -15.88 -4.20 -0.37
N ASP A 263 -15.18 -3.11 -0.65
CA ASP A 263 -14.18 -2.51 0.26
C ASP A 263 -13.05 -3.49 0.66
N GLU A 264 -12.27 -3.92 -0.34
CA GLU A 264 -11.17 -4.88 -0.15
C GLU A 264 -10.18 -4.47 0.94
N GLN A 265 -9.90 -3.16 1.08
CA GLN A 265 -9.01 -2.65 2.11
C GLN A 265 -9.56 -2.86 3.52
N PHE A 266 -10.88 -2.75 3.72
CA PHE A 266 -11.51 -3.05 5.01
C PHE A 266 -11.52 -4.55 5.28
N ILE A 267 -11.74 -5.37 4.24
CA ILE A 267 -11.66 -6.84 4.35
C ILE A 267 -10.26 -7.27 4.82
N ASP A 268 -9.20 -6.70 4.26
CA ASP A 268 -7.82 -7.03 4.64
C ASP A 268 -7.53 -6.63 6.11
N LEU A 269 -8.01 -5.46 6.53
CA LEU A 269 -7.96 -5.02 7.93
C LEU A 269 -8.69 -6.00 8.87
N LEU A 270 -9.86 -6.48 8.48
CA LEU A 270 -10.62 -7.47 9.25
C LEU A 270 -9.93 -8.83 9.30
N ILE A 271 -9.27 -9.26 8.21
CA ILE A 271 -8.44 -10.48 8.21
C ILE A 271 -7.33 -10.36 9.26
N ASP A 272 -6.64 -9.23 9.31
CA ASP A 272 -5.58 -8.98 10.30
C ASP A 272 -6.07 -8.94 11.74
N LEU A 273 -7.30 -8.45 11.97
CA LEU A 273 -7.96 -8.50 13.28
C LEU A 273 -8.31 -9.94 13.66
N VAL A 274 -8.97 -10.69 12.77
CA VAL A 274 -9.35 -12.10 13.01
C VAL A 274 -8.10 -12.95 13.28
N ASN A 275 -7.03 -12.79 12.49
CA ASN A 275 -5.78 -13.53 12.67
C ASN A 275 -5.11 -13.25 14.02
N SER A 276 -5.39 -12.12 14.66
CA SER A 276 -4.88 -11.77 16.00
C SER A 276 -5.73 -12.27 17.16
N THR A 277 -6.88 -12.90 16.89
CA THR A 277 -7.76 -13.43 17.95
C THR A 277 -7.26 -14.77 18.50
N HIS A 278 -6.62 -15.59 17.66
CA HIS A 278 -6.15 -16.94 17.98
C HIS A 278 -7.24 -17.92 18.46
N ILE A 279 -8.52 -17.55 18.29
CA ILE A 279 -9.69 -18.34 18.69
C ILE A 279 -10.54 -18.64 17.46
N ASP A 280 -11.01 -19.87 17.36
CA ASP A 280 -11.95 -20.31 16.33
C ASP A 280 -13.39 -19.96 16.75
N LYS A 281 -14.22 -19.46 15.82
CA LYS A 281 -15.63 -19.07 16.05
C LYS A 281 -16.42 -20.08 16.86
N ASN A 282 -16.23 -21.34 16.51
CA ASN A 282 -17.06 -22.45 16.95
C ASN A 282 -16.43 -23.19 18.13
N LYS A 283 -15.34 -22.66 18.68
CA LYS A 283 -14.64 -23.21 19.83
C LYS A 283 -14.69 -22.26 21.01
N ASP A 284 -14.46 -22.85 22.17
CA ASP A 284 -14.21 -22.13 23.42
C ASP A 284 -12.71 -21.78 23.51
N LEU A 285 -12.31 -21.12 24.60
CA LEU A 285 -10.93 -20.96 24.99
C LEU A 285 -10.22 -22.33 25.10
N PRO A 286 -8.91 -22.37 24.82
CA PRO A 286 -8.15 -23.60 24.79
C PRO A 286 -7.92 -24.22 26.17
N ASP A 287 -7.60 -25.51 26.17
CA ASP A 287 -7.07 -26.24 27.31
C ASP A 287 -7.95 -26.14 28.57
N HIS A 288 -7.37 -25.83 29.72
CA HIS A 288 -8.06 -25.71 31.01
C HIS A 288 -8.76 -24.34 31.20
N LEU A 289 -8.72 -23.46 30.20
CA LEU A 289 -9.24 -22.08 30.27
C LEU A 289 -10.68 -21.95 29.75
N GLN A 290 -11.30 -23.07 29.37
CA GLN A 290 -12.67 -23.15 28.85
C GLN A 290 -13.70 -22.45 29.74
N THR A 291 -14.62 -21.72 29.13
CA THR A 291 -15.77 -21.09 29.81
C THR A 291 -17.01 -21.98 29.82
N GLY A 292 -16.99 -23.10 29.08
CA GLY A 292 -18.09 -24.05 28.91
C GLY A 292 -18.99 -23.74 27.71
N LYS A 293 -18.72 -22.69 26.93
CA LYS A 293 -19.47 -22.35 25.71
C LYS A 293 -18.54 -21.82 24.62
N ALA A 294 -18.86 -22.11 23.36
CA ALA A 294 -18.13 -21.54 22.23
C ALA A 294 -18.26 -20.01 22.17
N ALA A 295 -17.25 -19.35 21.57
CA ALA A 295 -17.18 -17.90 21.41
C ALA A 295 -18.46 -17.30 20.82
N TYR A 296 -18.97 -17.92 19.76
CA TYR A 296 -20.18 -17.47 19.09
C TYR A 296 -21.44 -17.51 19.97
N ILE A 297 -21.56 -18.50 20.86
CA ILE A 297 -22.72 -18.61 21.76
C ILE A 297 -22.68 -17.48 22.79
N HIS A 298 -21.51 -17.18 23.35
CA HIS A 298 -21.35 -16.04 24.25
C HIS A 298 -21.68 -14.69 23.60
N TYR A 299 -21.37 -14.54 22.31
CA TYR A 299 -21.74 -13.37 21.53
C TYR A 299 -23.25 -13.29 21.26
N LEU A 300 -23.87 -14.41 20.86
CA LEU A 300 -25.32 -14.45 20.62
C LEU A 300 -26.14 -14.12 21.87
N ASP A 301 -25.70 -14.55 23.05
CA ASP A 301 -26.34 -14.22 24.33
C ASP A 301 -26.47 -12.69 24.53
N VAL A 302 -25.51 -11.89 24.03
CA VAL A 302 -25.58 -10.42 24.06
C VAL A 302 -26.28 -9.85 22.83
N LYS A 303 -25.99 -10.38 21.63
CA LYS A 303 -26.54 -9.88 20.35
C LYS A 303 -28.06 -9.86 20.36
N THR A 304 -28.69 -10.86 20.96
CA THR A 304 -30.16 -10.99 21.03
C THR A 304 -30.85 -10.00 21.95
N THR A 305 -30.11 -9.36 22.87
CA THR A 305 -30.66 -8.43 23.86
C THR A 305 -30.20 -6.98 23.64
N SER A 306 -29.18 -6.76 22.81
CA SER A 306 -28.61 -5.46 22.51
C SER A 306 -29.31 -4.79 21.31
N GLN A 307 -29.68 -3.52 21.46
CA GLN A 307 -30.21 -2.70 20.36
C GLN A 307 -29.13 -2.37 19.31
N TYR A 308 -27.87 -2.27 19.72
CA TYR A 308 -26.77 -1.81 18.86
C TYR A 308 -26.09 -2.94 18.08
N LEU A 309 -26.17 -4.20 18.55
CA LEU A 309 -25.57 -5.36 17.90
C LEU A 309 -26.50 -6.03 16.87
N CYS A 310 -27.77 -5.64 16.83
CA CYS A 310 -28.73 -6.14 15.85
C CYS A 310 -28.33 -5.80 14.42
N ASP A 311 -28.53 -6.75 13.51
CA ASP A 311 -28.29 -6.56 12.09
C ASP A 311 -29.36 -5.61 11.52
N LEU A 312 -28.94 -4.63 10.72
CA LEU A 312 -29.82 -3.71 10.01
C LEU A 312 -29.89 -4.06 8.53
N THR A 313 -31.06 -3.91 7.92
CA THR A 313 -31.16 -3.87 6.45
C THR A 313 -30.56 -2.57 5.92
N GLU A 314 -30.24 -2.49 4.62
CA GLU A 314 -29.72 -1.27 4.01
C GLU A 314 -30.66 -0.07 4.23
N GLN A 315 -31.98 -0.28 4.08
CA GLN A 315 -32.97 0.76 4.34
C GLN A 315 -32.99 1.22 5.81
N GLN A 316 -32.93 0.27 6.76
CA GLN A 316 -32.89 0.60 8.19
C GLN A 316 -31.61 1.35 8.56
N LEU A 317 -30.48 0.99 7.95
CA LEU A 317 -29.22 1.70 8.12
C LEU A 317 -29.33 3.15 7.64
N GLU A 318 -29.86 3.37 6.42
CA GLU A 318 -30.04 4.72 5.88
C GLU A 318 -30.97 5.57 6.74
N GLU A 319 -32.11 5.02 7.17
CA GLU A 319 -33.04 5.70 8.07
C GLU A 319 -32.38 6.06 9.41
N TYR A 320 -31.55 5.16 9.94
CA TYR A 320 -30.86 5.37 11.20
C TYR A 320 -29.72 6.40 11.08
N GLU A 321 -28.92 6.36 10.01
CA GLU A 321 -27.90 7.36 9.73
C GLU A 321 -28.52 8.76 9.52
N ALA A 322 -29.67 8.84 8.85
CA ALA A 322 -30.41 10.09 8.71
C ALA A 322 -30.86 10.66 10.07
N GLN A 323 -31.31 9.80 11.00
CA GLN A 323 -31.65 10.23 12.36
C GLN A 323 -30.43 10.76 13.12
N ILE A 324 -29.29 10.07 13.02
CA ILE A 324 -28.02 10.50 13.63
C ILE A 324 -27.57 11.84 13.05
N PHE A 325 -27.62 12.00 11.73
CA PHE A 325 -27.34 13.27 11.05
C PHE A 325 -28.22 14.40 11.58
N ASN A 326 -29.54 14.22 11.62
CA ASN A 326 -30.47 15.24 12.11
C ASN A 326 -30.22 15.63 13.59
N LEU A 327 -29.87 14.65 14.41
CA LEU A 327 -29.49 14.89 15.81
C LEU A 327 -28.18 15.69 15.88
N ALA A 328 -27.17 15.35 15.07
CA ALA A 328 -25.91 16.07 14.99
C ALA A 328 -26.11 17.52 14.54
N VAL A 329 -26.94 17.77 13.53
CA VAL A 329 -27.33 19.12 13.09
C VAL A 329 -27.94 19.92 14.24
N THR A 330 -28.90 19.31 14.95
CA THR A 330 -29.58 19.96 16.07
C THR A 330 -28.61 20.32 17.20
N ASN A 331 -27.67 19.42 17.51
CA ASN A 331 -26.67 19.63 18.55
C ASN A 331 -25.64 20.70 18.15
N LEU A 332 -25.20 20.71 16.89
CA LEU A 332 -24.29 21.72 16.36
C LEU A 332 -24.95 23.12 16.40
N LYS A 333 -26.18 23.25 15.88
CA LYS A 333 -26.93 24.53 15.90
C LYS A 333 -27.13 25.06 17.33
N ARG A 334 -27.31 24.18 18.33
CA ARG A 334 -27.41 24.57 19.74
C ARG A 334 -26.09 25.08 20.33
N SER A 335 -24.96 24.56 19.84
CA SER A 335 -23.63 24.87 20.36
C SER A 335 -23.01 26.12 19.71
N MET A 336 -23.52 26.54 18.54
CA MET A 336 -23.06 27.75 17.85
C MET A 336 -23.68 29.01 18.46
N HIS A 337 -22.87 30.07 18.57
CA HIS A 337 -23.30 31.36 19.11
C HIS A 337 -23.06 32.54 18.13
N ARG A 338 -22.56 32.25 16.93
CA ARG A 338 -22.24 33.21 15.83
C ARG A 338 -21.24 34.29 16.25
N ALA A 339 -20.13 33.87 16.87
CA ALA A 339 -19.16 34.81 17.45
C ALA A 339 -17.90 35.05 16.58
N ASN A 340 -17.59 34.17 15.62
CA ASN A 340 -16.32 34.20 14.87
C ASN A 340 -16.48 33.76 13.40
N THR A 341 -15.46 34.01 12.57
CA THR A 341 -15.46 33.68 11.13
C THR A 341 -15.62 32.18 10.87
N VAL A 342 -14.99 31.34 11.71
CA VAL A 342 -15.09 29.87 11.64
C VAL A 342 -16.55 29.41 11.77
N GLU A 343 -17.29 29.90 12.76
CA GLU A 343 -18.71 29.57 12.96
C GLU A 343 -19.60 30.03 11.79
N VAL A 344 -19.26 31.15 11.14
CA VAL A 344 -19.96 31.61 9.92
C VAL A 344 -19.74 30.64 8.76
N HIS A 345 -18.51 30.18 8.55
CA HIS A 345 -18.21 29.19 7.51
C HIS A 345 -18.85 27.83 7.82
N ILE A 346 -18.88 27.41 9.09
CA ILE A 346 -19.61 26.20 9.53
C ILE A 346 -21.10 26.31 9.20
N GLU A 347 -21.72 27.46 9.45
CA GLU A 347 -23.13 27.68 9.13
C GLU A 347 -23.41 27.64 7.62
N ASN A 348 -22.55 28.24 6.81
CA ASN A 348 -22.64 28.17 5.35
C ASN A 348 -22.49 26.73 4.85
N ALA A 349 -21.49 25.99 5.36
CA ALA A 349 -21.28 24.59 5.03
C ALA A 349 -22.51 23.73 5.40
N LEU A 350 -23.11 23.97 6.57
CA LEU A 350 -24.33 23.30 7.00
C LEU A 350 -25.51 23.55 6.05
N HIS A 351 -25.70 24.79 5.63
CA HIS A 351 -26.74 25.13 4.66
C HIS A 351 -26.52 24.43 3.31
N LEU A 352 -25.27 24.36 2.83
CA LEU A 352 -24.92 23.66 1.59
C LEU A 352 -25.18 22.16 1.70
N MET A 353 -24.87 21.53 2.84
CA MET A 353 -25.18 20.12 3.09
C MET A 353 -26.68 19.86 3.07
N GLU A 354 -27.48 20.65 3.80
CA GLU A 354 -28.94 20.52 3.84
C GLU A 354 -29.57 20.66 2.43
N LEU A 355 -29.07 21.62 1.63
CA LEU A 355 -29.52 21.83 0.25
C LEU A 355 -29.15 20.65 -0.67
N GLU A 356 -27.93 20.12 -0.55
CA GLU A 356 -27.47 18.97 -1.33
C GLU A 356 -28.28 17.72 -1.00
N ILE A 357 -28.52 17.45 0.28
CA ILE A 357 -29.34 16.32 0.74
C ILE A 357 -30.77 16.46 0.19
N ALA A 358 -31.41 17.62 0.35
CA ALA A 358 -32.76 17.86 -0.17
C ALA A 358 -32.84 17.62 -1.69
N THR A 359 -31.83 18.08 -2.44
CA THR A 359 -31.74 17.88 -3.89
C THR A 359 -31.57 16.39 -4.25
N LYS A 360 -30.75 15.64 -3.50
CA LYS A 360 -30.56 14.19 -3.72
C LYS A 360 -31.84 13.42 -3.43
N LEU A 361 -32.57 13.76 -2.37
CA LEU A 361 -33.84 13.14 -2.03
C LEU A 361 -34.91 13.40 -3.10
N ASP A 362 -35.06 14.63 -3.59
CA ASP A 362 -35.96 14.97 -4.69
C ASP A 362 -35.65 14.16 -5.97
N GLN A 363 -34.36 13.96 -6.24
CA GLN A 363 -33.87 13.18 -7.38
C GLN A 363 -33.85 11.67 -7.15
N HIS A 364 -34.32 11.17 -6.01
CA HIS A 364 -34.26 9.75 -5.64
C HIS A 364 -32.85 9.15 -5.72
N LYS A 365 -31.84 9.94 -5.35
CA LYS A 365 -30.43 9.53 -5.28
C LYS A 365 -30.07 9.16 -3.84
N LEU A 366 -29.14 8.20 -3.73
CA LEU A 366 -28.57 7.80 -2.43
C LEU A 366 -27.87 8.98 -1.74
N VAL A 367 -28.09 9.09 -0.44
CA VAL A 367 -27.49 10.12 0.41
C VAL A 367 -26.47 9.45 1.32
N ASP A 368 -25.22 9.91 1.27
CA ASP A 368 -24.17 9.46 2.18
C ASP A 368 -24.25 10.22 3.51
N TYR A 369 -25.22 9.86 4.35
CA TYR A 369 -25.41 10.47 5.67
C TYR A 369 -24.21 10.25 6.60
N HIS A 370 -23.45 9.18 6.40
CA HIS A 370 -22.22 8.90 7.13
C HIS A 370 -21.17 9.99 6.91
N PHE A 371 -20.85 10.30 5.64
CA PHE A 371 -19.93 11.38 5.29
C PHE A 371 -20.34 12.72 5.92
N TYR A 372 -21.60 13.13 5.77
CA TYR A 372 -22.05 14.41 6.32
C TYR A 372 -22.05 14.43 7.85
N THR A 373 -22.34 13.30 8.49
CA THR A 373 -22.29 13.19 9.96
C THR A 373 -20.86 13.36 10.48
N GLN A 374 -19.85 12.84 9.78
CA GLN A 374 -18.45 13.05 10.16
C GLN A 374 -18.06 14.53 10.11
N VAL A 375 -18.47 15.24 9.05
CA VAL A 375 -18.28 16.69 8.93
C VAL A 375 -18.89 17.42 10.13
N LEU A 376 -20.13 17.08 10.51
CA LEU A 376 -20.81 17.70 11.65
C LEU A 376 -20.12 17.41 12.99
N TYR A 377 -19.60 16.19 13.19
CA TYR A 377 -18.84 15.86 14.40
C TYR A 377 -17.54 16.64 14.49
N ASP A 378 -16.86 16.89 13.38
CA ASP A 378 -15.67 17.72 13.37
C ASP A 378 -16.00 19.20 13.61
N PHE A 379 -17.09 19.71 13.04
CA PHE A 379 -17.61 21.04 13.38
C PHE A 379 -17.94 21.18 14.87
N ASP A 380 -18.61 20.19 15.46
CA ASP A 380 -18.97 20.21 16.88
C ASP A 380 -17.72 20.25 17.78
N LYS A 381 -16.67 19.50 17.44
CA LYS A 381 -15.37 19.56 18.14
C LYS A 381 -14.70 20.92 18.01
N ILE A 382 -14.70 21.53 16.81
CA ILE A 382 -14.15 22.86 16.56
C ILE A 382 -14.87 23.91 17.41
N VAL A 383 -16.22 23.91 17.39
CA VAL A 383 -17.04 24.85 18.14
C VAL A 383 -16.83 24.71 19.65
N LYS A 384 -16.74 23.47 20.15
CA LYS A 384 -16.49 23.19 21.58
C LYS A 384 -15.04 23.39 22.00
N ARG A 385 -14.14 23.73 21.08
CA ARG A 385 -12.69 23.90 21.30
C ARG A 385 -12.05 22.70 21.99
N THR A 386 -12.48 21.49 21.62
CA THR A 386 -11.86 20.27 22.14
C THR A 386 -10.55 20.02 21.40
N ALA A 387 -9.44 19.92 22.14
CA ALA A 387 -8.14 19.66 21.54
C ALA A 387 -8.11 18.25 20.94
N TYR A 388 -8.07 18.15 19.61
CA TYR A 388 -7.89 16.90 18.89
C TYR A 388 -6.67 16.99 17.98
N PRO A 389 -5.60 16.23 18.26
CA PRO A 389 -4.48 16.13 17.33
C PRO A 389 -5.03 15.52 16.03
N ASN A 390 -4.87 16.22 14.91
CA ASN A 390 -5.31 15.86 13.55
C ASN A 390 -6.70 16.32 13.08
N LEU A 391 -7.50 17.02 13.91
CA LEU A 391 -8.84 17.50 13.51
C LEU A 391 -8.80 18.35 12.23
N ILE A 392 -7.86 19.30 12.18
CA ILE A 392 -7.66 20.18 11.03
C ILE A 392 -7.24 19.41 9.78
N ASN A 393 -6.40 18.38 9.91
CA ASN A 393 -5.97 17.59 8.76
C ASN A 393 -7.12 16.72 8.23
N HIS A 394 -7.91 16.13 9.13
CA HIS A 394 -9.09 15.35 8.77
C HIS A 394 -10.14 16.20 8.05
N LEU A 395 -10.34 17.45 8.46
CA LEU A 395 -11.22 18.38 7.74
C LEU A 395 -10.76 18.63 6.29
N GLY A 396 -9.45 18.68 6.05
CA GLY A 396 -8.90 18.76 4.70
C GLY A 396 -9.18 17.50 3.87
N THR A 397 -9.05 16.32 4.48
CA THR A 397 -9.44 15.06 3.83
C THR A 397 -10.93 15.04 3.50
N LEU A 398 -11.80 15.49 4.40
CA LEU A 398 -13.24 15.63 4.14
C LEU A 398 -13.51 16.65 3.01
N ALA A 399 -12.78 17.76 2.97
CA ALA A 399 -12.88 18.76 1.91
C ALA A 399 -12.55 18.19 0.53
N ASP A 400 -11.58 17.27 0.45
CA ASP A 400 -11.16 16.60 -0.78
C ASP A 400 -12.17 15.57 -1.32
N HIS A 401 -13.14 15.15 -0.50
CA HIS A 401 -14.22 14.25 -0.87
C HIS A 401 -15.59 14.94 -0.95
N ALA A 402 -15.69 16.21 -0.54
CA ALA A 402 -16.91 16.99 -0.58
C ALA A 402 -17.30 17.43 -2.00
N SER A 403 -18.56 17.88 -2.15
CA SER A 403 -19.05 18.39 -3.41
C SER A 403 -18.31 19.66 -3.85
N GLY A 404 -18.03 19.75 -5.15
CA GLY A 404 -17.32 20.88 -5.78
C GLY A 404 -15.80 20.88 -5.61
N THR A 405 -15.20 19.75 -5.25
CA THR A 405 -13.76 19.51 -5.38
C THR A 405 -13.32 19.63 -6.85
N PRO A 406 -12.18 20.29 -7.13
CA PRO A 406 -11.62 20.28 -8.48
C PRO A 406 -11.24 18.83 -8.85
N SER A 407 -11.66 18.37 -10.02
CA SER A 407 -11.34 17.02 -10.49
C SER A 407 -9.83 16.74 -10.41
N LEU A 408 -9.44 15.48 -10.15
CA LEU A 408 -8.04 15.01 -10.07
C LEU A 408 -7.15 15.57 -11.20
N GLY A 409 -7.69 15.72 -12.41
CA GLY A 409 -6.97 16.34 -13.55
C GLY A 409 -6.55 17.80 -13.33
N ARG A 410 -7.28 18.58 -12.53
CA ARG A 410 -6.93 19.98 -12.20
C ARG A 410 -5.83 20.08 -11.13
N LYS A 411 -5.79 19.16 -10.15
CA LYS A 411 -4.69 19.09 -9.17
C LYS A 411 -3.36 18.75 -9.87
N PHE A 412 -3.37 17.79 -10.80
CA PHE A 412 -2.16 17.46 -11.58
C PHE A 412 -1.70 18.60 -12.49
N VAL A 413 -2.61 19.24 -13.23
CA VAL A 413 -2.26 20.37 -14.12
C VAL A 413 -1.77 21.59 -13.34
N GLY A 414 -2.36 21.89 -12.17
CA GLY A 414 -1.92 22.98 -11.31
C GLY A 414 -0.51 22.77 -10.76
N THR A 415 -0.21 21.58 -10.22
CA THR A 415 1.14 21.25 -9.72
C THR A 415 2.16 21.21 -10.84
N LEU A 416 1.80 20.71 -12.03
CA LEU A 416 2.68 20.70 -13.20
C LEU A 416 2.97 22.12 -13.72
N LEU A 417 2.00 23.03 -13.63
CA LEU A 417 2.17 24.45 -13.96
C LEU A 417 3.08 25.18 -12.96
N VAL A 418 2.99 24.86 -11.67
CA VAL A 418 3.90 25.42 -10.65
C VAL A 418 5.32 24.93 -10.88
N ILE A 419 5.51 23.65 -11.18
CA ILE A 419 6.82 23.06 -11.51
C ILE A 419 7.37 23.67 -12.82
N ALA A 420 6.53 23.84 -13.84
CA ALA A 420 6.91 24.50 -15.08
C ALA A 420 7.28 25.98 -14.86
N GLY A 421 6.53 26.71 -14.04
CA GLY A 421 6.83 28.08 -13.67
C GLY A 421 8.17 28.21 -12.93
N LEU A 422 8.44 27.32 -11.97
CA LEU A 422 9.71 27.28 -11.25
C LEU A 422 10.90 26.93 -12.18
N LEU A 423 10.69 26.02 -13.13
CA LEU A 423 11.70 25.68 -14.15
C LEU A 423 11.99 26.85 -15.11
N ILE A 424 10.96 27.61 -15.50
CA ILE A 424 11.09 28.79 -16.36
C ILE A 424 11.81 29.92 -15.62
N ILE A 425 11.50 30.15 -14.35
CA ILE A 425 12.22 31.12 -13.50
C ILE A 425 13.69 30.68 -13.35
N GLY A 426 13.95 29.40 -13.09
CA GLY A 426 15.31 28.86 -13.00
C GLY A 426 16.10 29.00 -14.29
N ALA A 427 15.47 28.74 -15.44
CA ALA A 427 16.09 28.90 -16.76
C ALA A 427 16.37 30.38 -17.09
N SER A 428 15.49 31.30 -16.69
CA SER A 428 15.71 32.75 -16.86
C SER A 428 16.89 33.27 -16.04
N ILE A 429 17.06 32.79 -14.80
CA ILE A 429 18.20 33.15 -13.95
C ILE A 429 19.50 32.56 -14.51
N ALA A 430 19.48 31.32 -15.00
CA ALA A 430 20.64 30.68 -15.62
C ALA A 430 21.05 31.36 -16.95
N GLY A 431 20.08 31.80 -17.76
CA GLY A 431 20.32 32.56 -18.99
C GLY A 431 20.88 33.97 -18.72
N LEU A 432 20.42 34.62 -17.65
CA LEU A 432 20.99 35.89 -17.16
C LEU A 432 22.42 35.70 -16.64
N ALA A 433 22.72 34.61 -15.93
CA ALA A 433 24.08 34.32 -15.48
C ALA A 433 25.04 34.00 -16.66
N ALA A 434 24.54 33.32 -17.69
CA ALA A 434 25.32 32.99 -18.88
C ALA A 434 25.67 34.24 -19.73
N THR A 435 24.88 35.32 -19.65
CA THR A 435 25.11 36.55 -20.44
C THR A 435 26.17 37.47 -19.85
N PHE A 436 26.57 37.30 -18.58
CA PHE A 436 27.69 38.03 -17.98
C PHE A 436 29.04 37.30 -18.07
N GLY A 437 29.07 36.05 -18.55
CA GLY A 437 30.25 35.18 -18.49
C GLY A 437 31.06 35.00 -19.78
N SER A 438 30.55 35.35 -20.96
CA SER A 438 31.31 35.15 -22.21
C SER A 438 31.02 36.19 -23.29
N SER A 439 32.08 36.86 -23.72
CA SER A 439 32.08 37.87 -24.76
C SER A 439 32.08 37.21 -26.15
N SER A 440 30.93 36.82 -26.71
CA SER A 440 30.78 36.60 -28.17
C SER A 440 29.31 36.59 -28.62
N PHE A 441 29.01 37.35 -29.69
CA PHE A 441 27.93 37.29 -30.72
C PHE A 441 26.55 36.62 -30.51
N PHE A 442 26.24 35.93 -29.41
CA PHE A 442 24.94 35.30 -29.13
C PHE A 442 24.00 36.15 -28.24
N SER A 443 24.42 37.34 -27.81
CA SER A 443 23.64 38.20 -26.89
C SER A 443 22.31 38.70 -27.48
N ALA A 444 22.23 38.91 -28.80
CA ALA A 444 21.00 39.39 -29.45
C ALA A 444 19.89 38.32 -29.46
N TYR A 445 20.24 37.04 -29.63
CA TYR A 445 19.26 35.95 -29.56
C TYR A 445 18.82 35.65 -28.12
N GLY A 446 19.71 35.75 -27.14
CA GLY A 446 19.37 35.56 -25.72
C GLY A 446 18.42 36.64 -25.19
N VAL A 447 18.64 37.91 -25.55
CA VAL A 447 17.75 39.02 -25.17
C VAL A 447 16.41 38.92 -25.91
N ALA A 448 16.39 38.54 -27.19
CA ALA A 448 15.15 38.30 -27.93
C ALA A 448 14.36 37.11 -27.40
N PHE A 449 15.03 36.01 -27.00
CA PHE A 449 14.37 34.85 -26.40
C PHE A 449 13.82 35.17 -25.01
N GLY A 450 14.58 35.90 -24.18
CA GLY A 450 14.14 36.37 -22.86
C GLY A 450 12.98 37.37 -22.93
N LEU A 451 13.00 38.32 -23.88
CA LEU A 451 11.88 39.23 -24.11
C LEU A 451 10.66 38.50 -24.70
N SER A 452 10.85 37.52 -25.58
CA SER A 452 9.74 36.72 -26.12
C SER A 452 9.08 35.84 -25.06
N LEU A 453 9.84 35.35 -24.07
CA LEU A 453 9.32 34.61 -22.91
C LEU A 453 8.55 35.53 -21.94
N LEU A 454 9.01 36.76 -21.72
CA LEU A 454 8.28 37.77 -20.94
C LEU A 454 6.99 38.20 -21.65
N GLN A 455 7.03 38.33 -22.98
CA GLN A 455 5.83 38.59 -23.78
C GLN A 455 4.88 37.39 -23.80
N PHE A 456 5.41 36.17 -23.70
CA PHE A 456 4.64 34.94 -23.50
C PHE A 456 4.00 34.90 -22.10
N GLU A 457 4.70 35.30 -21.03
CA GLU A 457 4.15 35.43 -19.67
C GLU A 457 3.02 36.47 -19.57
N ILE A 458 3.16 37.63 -20.24
CA ILE A 458 2.13 38.67 -20.24
C ILE A 458 0.92 38.23 -21.09
N SER A 459 1.14 37.55 -22.21
CA SER A 459 0.07 37.09 -23.11
C SER A 459 -0.67 35.87 -22.55
N PHE A 460 0.03 34.92 -21.93
CA PHE A 460 -0.59 33.77 -21.24
C PHE A 460 -1.16 34.14 -19.88
N GLY A 461 -0.53 35.05 -19.12
CA GLY A 461 -1.05 35.56 -17.86
C GLY A 461 -2.38 36.32 -18.02
N ALA A 462 -2.54 37.06 -19.13
CA ALA A 462 -3.80 37.71 -19.49
C ALA A 462 -4.85 36.72 -20.04
N LEU A 463 -4.43 35.65 -20.74
CA LEU A 463 -5.34 34.59 -21.19
C LEU A 463 -5.82 33.67 -20.05
N PHE A 464 -5.04 33.51 -18.97
CA PHE A 464 -5.46 32.74 -17.79
C PHE A 464 -6.39 33.49 -16.85
N THR A 465 -6.34 34.83 -16.83
CA THR A 465 -7.36 35.63 -16.13
C THR A 465 -8.73 35.57 -16.84
N PHE A 466 -8.76 35.32 -18.15
CA PHE A 466 -10.01 35.13 -18.91
C PHE A 466 -10.45 33.66 -19.06
N SER A 467 -9.55 32.68 -19.05
CA SER A 467 -9.92 31.24 -19.10
C SER A 467 -10.22 30.62 -17.74
N ALA A 468 -9.85 31.26 -16.62
CA ALA A 468 -10.36 30.91 -15.29
C ALA A 468 -11.88 31.14 -15.15
N ILE A 469 -12.50 31.93 -16.04
CA ILE A 469 -13.93 32.25 -16.02
C ILE A 469 -14.75 31.36 -16.98
N ALA A 470 -14.11 30.57 -17.85
CA ALA A 470 -14.78 29.73 -18.85
C ALA A 470 -14.25 28.30 -18.83
N GLY A 471 -14.53 27.56 -17.74
CA GLY A 471 -14.06 26.19 -17.58
C GLY A 471 -14.89 25.38 -16.57
N SER A 472 -16.19 25.62 -16.54
CA SER A 472 -17.15 24.91 -15.71
C SER A 472 -17.64 23.66 -16.45
N SER A 473 -16.99 22.50 -16.28
CA SER A 473 -17.62 21.18 -16.47
C SER A 473 -16.63 20.04 -16.17
N LEU A 474 -17.04 19.16 -15.26
CA LEU A 474 -16.98 17.68 -15.33
C LEU A 474 -17.09 17.14 -13.90
N THR A 475 -18.33 16.95 -13.46
CA THR A 475 -18.71 16.13 -12.30
C THR A 475 -18.73 14.66 -12.72
N PHE A 476 -18.08 13.80 -11.94
CA PHE A 476 -18.31 12.36 -11.97
C PHE A 476 -19.63 12.08 -11.23
N PHE A 477 -20.42 11.14 -11.74
CA PHE A 477 -21.82 10.81 -11.43
C PHE A 477 -22.92 11.66 -12.12
N GLY A 478 -23.31 11.23 -13.33
CA GLY A 478 -24.70 11.29 -13.83
C GLY A 478 -25.19 12.60 -14.45
N SER A 479 -25.58 12.52 -15.73
CA SER A 479 -26.05 13.59 -16.63
C SER A 479 -27.23 14.44 -16.12
N ASN A 480 -27.06 15.76 -16.09
CA ASN A 480 -27.71 16.73 -16.99
C ASN A 480 -27.47 18.17 -16.51
N THR A 481 -27.36 19.06 -17.49
CA THR A 481 -26.80 20.41 -17.48
C THR A 481 -27.58 21.50 -16.73
N PHE A 482 -26.83 22.27 -15.93
CA PHE A 482 -26.77 23.74 -15.82
C PHE A 482 -28.05 24.59 -15.61
N LYS A 483 -28.04 25.35 -14.48
CA LYS A 483 -28.25 26.81 -14.42
C LYS A 483 -27.66 27.40 -13.13
N SER A 484 -27.09 28.61 -13.24
CA SER A 484 -26.60 29.52 -12.18
C SER A 484 -25.25 29.10 -11.53
N GLY A 485 -24.15 29.84 -11.67
CA GLY A 485 -24.01 31.25 -11.32
C GLY A 485 -23.76 31.35 -9.82
N MET A 486 -22.47 31.34 -9.40
CA MET A 486 -22.00 31.65 -8.04
C MET A 486 -22.50 30.74 -6.89
N ARG A 487 -22.33 29.42 -6.99
CA ARG A 487 -22.51 28.51 -5.82
C ARG A 487 -21.17 28.27 -5.13
N GLN A 488 -21.04 28.73 -3.88
CA GLN A 488 -20.03 28.25 -2.93
C GLN A 488 -20.14 26.73 -2.85
N SER A 489 -19.03 26.01 -3.01
CA SER A 489 -19.01 24.56 -2.88
C SER A 489 -18.72 24.15 -1.43
N LEU A 490 -19.24 23.00 -1.00
CA LEU A 490 -19.00 22.48 0.34
C LEU A 490 -17.50 22.29 0.59
N SER A 491 -16.75 21.81 -0.41
CA SER A 491 -15.30 21.69 -0.38
C SER A 491 -14.58 23.02 -0.09
N LEU A 492 -15.05 24.13 -0.67
CA LEU A 492 -14.48 25.46 -0.44
C LEU A 492 -14.69 25.91 1.01
N GLU A 493 -15.91 25.77 1.53
CA GLU A 493 -16.20 26.16 2.92
C GLU A 493 -15.40 25.29 3.92
N LEU A 494 -15.27 23.99 3.69
CA LEU A 494 -14.44 23.11 4.54
C LEU A 494 -12.96 23.50 4.51
N THR A 495 -12.44 23.88 3.34
CA THR A 495 -11.05 24.37 3.20
C THR A 495 -10.86 25.70 3.94
N GLN A 496 -11.83 26.61 3.85
CA GLN A 496 -11.77 27.89 4.56
C GLN A 496 -11.79 27.70 6.08
N ILE A 497 -12.64 26.80 6.59
CA ILE A 497 -12.67 26.44 8.01
C ILE A 497 -11.31 25.87 8.44
N GLN A 498 -10.70 25.02 7.60
CA GLN A 498 -9.37 24.45 7.86
C GLN A 498 -8.29 25.54 7.97
N GLU A 499 -8.25 26.47 7.02
CA GLU A 499 -7.28 27.57 6.99
C GLU A 499 -7.45 28.52 8.19
N ASP A 500 -8.70 28.89 8.49
CA ASP A 500 -9.03 29.74 9.65
C ASP A 500 -8.59 29.05 10.96
N CYS A 501 -8.85 27.74 11.12
CA CYS A 501 -8.42 26.99 12.31
C CYS A 501 -6.88 26.93 12.43
N ARG A 502 -6.16 26.72 11.32
CA ARG A 502 -4.68 26.74 11.31
C ARG A 502 -4.13 28.11 11.69
N SER A 503 -4.78 29.18 11.25
CA SER A 503 -4.37 30.55 11.59
C SER A 503 -4.54 30.84 13.10
N LEU A 504 -5.57 30.28 13.72
CA LEU A 504 -5.84 30.39 15.17
C LEU A 504 -4.84 29.58 16.01
N GLU A 505 -4.46 28.37 15.56
CA GLU A 505 -3.39 27.59 16.20
C GLU A 505 -2.04 28.30 16.13
N ASN A 506 -1.71 28.94 15.00
CA ASN A 506 -0.45 29.65 14.85
C ASN A 506 -0.41 30.99 15.60
N SER A 507 -1.55 31.68 15.74
CA SER A 507 -1.63 32.96 16.47
C SER A 507 -1.64 32.81 17.99
N SER A 508 -2.01 31.65 18.52
CA SER A 508 -1.91 31.34 19.95
C SER A 508 -0.46 31.15 20.47
N TYR A 509 0.54 31.24 19.59
CA TYR A 509 1.97 31.37 19.93
C TYR A 509 2.47 32.84 20.06
N PHE A 510 1.61 33.85 19.89
CA PHE A 510 1.94 35.27 20.12
C PHE A 510 0.97 35.90 21.15
N LEU A 511 1.02 35.42 22.40
CA LEU A 511 0.62 36.25 23.53
C LEU A 511 1.90 36.83 24.16
N PRO A 512 2.09 38.17 24.19
CA PRO A 512 3.19 38.75 24.96
C PRO A 512 2.97 38.39 26.44
N GLU A 513 4.04 37.95 27.11
CA GLU A 513 4.05 37.75 28.56
C GLU A 513 3.36 38.94 29.25
N PRO A 514 2.48 38.71 30.24
CA PRO A 514 1.97 39.80 31.04
C PRO A 514 3.16 40.40 31.81
N SER A 515 3.56 41.61 31.41
CA SER A 515 4.55 42.40 32.13
C SER A 515 4.13 42.51 33.60
N ALA A 516 5.01 42.07 34.49
CA ALA A 516 4.80 42.11 35.93
C ALA A 516 4.26 43.48 36.41
N PRO A 517 3.34 43.50 37.38
CA PRO A 517 2.83 44.75 37.91
C PRO A 517 3.98 45.53 38.58
N PRO A 518 4.03 46.88 38.44
CA PRO A 518 5.05 47.68 39.08
C PRO A 518 4.86 47.60 40.60
N MET A 519 5.93 47.22 41.31
CA MET A 519 5.98 47.35 42.76
C MET A 519 5.96 48.83 43.13
N TYR A 520 4.92 49.24 43.86
CA TYR A 520 4.92 50.39 44.76
C TYR A 520 4.36 49.97 46.11
#